data_AF-D2S1T7-F1
#
_entry.id   AF-D2S1T7-F1
#
_cell.length_a   1.000
_cell.length_b   1.000
_cell.length_c   1.000
_cell.angle_alpha   90.00
_cell.angle_beta   90.00
_cell.angle_gamma   90.00
#
_symmetry.space_group_name_H-M   'P 1'
#
loop_
_entity.id
_entity.type
_entity.pdbx_description
1 polymer ?
#
loop_
_entity_poly.entity_id
_entity_poly.type
_entity_poly.pdbx_seq_one_letter_code
_entity_poly.pdbx_strand_id
1 'polypeptide(L)'
;MPRASNRANRDIIREFLLVADLLEEPQLARLYSYLAREGEATVQEVKGDLELLEETAYTYVNRLVNADVIEVTHDKQPRRYVALKIKLTVTAAAGDRKYTITPALIDAVGRRQTDDDINTYVDRHGVDGLATALTYTVARERGEVTHRLIARDLDISPLAAESVLRALWPVVHQYFDIEDAGGSIADIEALGAAEDSVDLAEFHESTRTANNRFGVEDIDD
;
A
#
# COMPACT_ATOMS: atom_id res chain seq x y z
N MET A 1 34.02 -5.18 -28.86
CA MET A 1 32.71 -5.19 -28.16
C MET A 1 32.43 -4.03 -27.15
N PRO A 2 33.04 -2.83 -27.21
CA PRO A 2 32.78 -1.77 -26.21
C PRO A 2 31.52 -0.90 -26.47
N ARG A 3 30.93 -0.97 -27.67
CA ARG A 3 29.77 -0.13 -28.03
C ARG A 3 28.44 -0.62 -27.45
N ALA A 4 28.30 -1.92 -27.21
CA ALA A 4 27.09 -2.52 -26.64
C ALA A 4 27.00 -2.25 -25.12
N SER A 5 28.11 -2.39 -24.38
CA SER A 5 28.19 -2.07 -22.95
C SER A 5 27.95 -0.58 -22.66
N ASN A 6 28.46 0.32 -23.49
CA ASN A 6 28.20 1.75 -23.36
C ASN A 6 26.75 2.14 -23.68
N ARG A 7 26.02 1.35 -24.47
CA ARG A 7 24.59 1.56 -24.69
C ARG A 7 23.80 1.12 -23.47
N ALA A 8 24.00 -0.12 -23.00
CA ALA A 8 23.35 -0.64 -21.80
C ALA A 8 23.56 0.25 -20.56
N ASN A 9 24.79 0.75 -20.33
CA ASN A 9 25.04 1.67 -19.21
C ASN A 9 24.30 3.00 -19.35
N ARG A 10 24.18 3.55 -20.57
CA ARG A 10 23.41 4.78 -20.79
C ARG A 10 21.92 4.56 -20.56
N ASP A 11 21.41 3.40 -20.94
CA ASP A 11 20.00 3.08 -20.79
C ASP A 11 19.64 2.92 -19.30
N ILE A 12 20.50 2.26 -18.51
CA ILE A 12 20.34 2.18 -17.04
C ILE A 12 20.40 3.56 -16.38
N ILE A 13 21.33 4.44 -16.79
CA ILE A 13 21.43 5.80 -16.22
C ILE A 13 20.18 6.62 -16.57
N ARG A 14 19.63 6.49 -17.78
CA ARG A 14 18.39 7.18 -18.16
C ARG A 14 17.20 6.68 -17.35
N GLU A 15 17.06 5.37 -17.20
CA GLU A 15 16.01 4.79 -16.36
C GLU A 15 16.15 5.30 -14.91
N PHE A 16 17.35 5.31 -14.35
CA PHE A 16 17.61 5.85 -13.01
C PHE A 16 17.20 7.32 -12.88
N LEU A 17 17.64 8.18 -13.82
CA LEU A 17 17.31 9.61 -13.78
C LEU A 17 15.80 9.85 -13.93
N LEU A 18 15.13 9.08 -14.78
CA LEU A 18 13.68 9.18 -14.90
C LEU A 18 12.98 8.73 -13.62
N VAL A 19 13.44 7.66 -12.98
CA VAL A 19 12.86 7.25 -11.71
C VAL A 19 13.08 8.31 -10.63
N ALA A 20 14.23 9.00 -10.63
CA ALA A 20 14.44 10.15 -9.76
C ALA A 20 13.42 11.27 -10.07
N ASP A 21 13.22 11.62 -11.33
CA ASP A 21 12.22 12.60 -11.76
C ASP A 21 10.79 12.19 -11.33
N LEU A 22 10.44 10.91 -11.44
CA LEU A 22 9.15 10.36 -10.99
C LEU A 22 8.97 10.43 -9.48
N LEU A 23 10.05 10.43 -8.70
CA LEU A 23 9.99 10.60 -7.26
C LEU A 23 10.00 12.07 -6.84
N GLU A 24 10.53 12.97 -7.68
CA GLU A 24 10.63 14.40 -7.41
C GLU A 24 9.44 15.22 -7.93
N GLU A 25 8.87 14.85 -9.08
CA GLU A 25 7.81 15.58 -9.78
C GLU A 25 6.46 14.86 -9.68
N PRO A 26 5.53 15.28 -8.78
CA PRO A 26 4.25 14.60 -8.59
C PRO A 26 3.38 14.53 -9.85
N GLN A 27 3.42 15.55 -10.71
CA GLN A 27 2.61 15.53 -11.93
C GLN A 27 3.11 14.48 -12.95
N LEU A 28 4.43 14.29 -13.07
CA LEU A 28 5.01 13.24 -13.90
C LEU A 28 4.69 11.86 -13.32
N ALA A 29 4.79 11.70 -12.01
CA ALA A 29 4.44 10.47 -11.29
C ALA A 29 2.97 10.08 -11.47
N ARG A 30 2.06 11.06 -11.39
CA ARG A 30 0.62 10.87 -11.61
C ARG A 30 0.33 10.43 -13.05
N LEU A 31 1.02 11.00 -14.04
CA LEU A 31 0.87 10.61 -15.44
C LEU A 31 1.34 9.18 -15.70
N TYR A 32 2.52 8.81 -15.20
CA TYR A 32 3.00 7.42 -15.31
C TYR A 32 2.03 6.45 -14.63
N SER A 33 1.55 6.77 -13.43
CA SER A 33 0.67 5.89 -12.66
C SER A 33 -0.72 5.75 -13.29
N TYR A 34 -1.22 6.78 -13.96
CA TYR A 34 -2.41 6.70 -14.79
C TYR A 34 -2.23 5.70 -15.94
N LEU A 35 -1.14 5.79 -16.71
CA LEU A 35 -0.85 4.84 -17.79
C LEU A 35 -0.64 3.41 -17.28
N ALA A 36 -0.01 3.25 -16.11
CA ALA A 36 0.19 1.96 -15.47
C ALA A 36 -1.12 1.30 -15.00
N ARG A 37 -2.17 2.10 -14.75
CA ARG A 37 -3.50 1.62 -14.36
C ARG A 37 -4.42 1.38 -15.54
N GLU A 38 -4.53 2.33 -16.46
CA GLU A 38 -5.47 2.27 -17.59
C GLU A 38 -4.99 1.36 -18.73
N GLY A 39 -3.70 0.99 -18.74
CA GLY A 39 -3.11 0.16 -19.78
C GLY A 39 -2.78 0.98 -21.03
N GLU A 40 -3.76 1.26 -21.90
CA GLU A 40 -3.53 2.05 -23.11
C GLU A 40 -4.29 3.38 -23.08
N ALA A 41 -3.57 4.49 -23.23
CA ALA A 41 -4.19 5.81 -23.38
C ALA A 41 -3.48 6.69 -24.42
N THR A 42 -4.22 7.64 -24.97
CA THR A 42 -3.73 8.71 -25.83
C THR A 42 -3.31 9.93 -25.01
N VAL A 43 -2.48 10.80 -25.58
CA VAL A 43 -2.08 12.06 -24.90
C VAL A 43 -3.30 12.94 -24.57
N GLN A 44 -4.36 12.89 -25.38
CA GLN A 44 -5.57 13.70 -25.16
C GLN A 44 -6.41 13.16 -24.00
N GLU A 45 -6.52 11.84 -23.84
CA GLU A 45 -7.16 11.21 -22.67
C GLU A 45 -6.40 11.55 -21.39
N VAL A 46 -5.06 11.36 -21.40
CA VAL A 46 -4.19 11.74 -20.28
C VAL A 46 -4.35 13.22 -19.91
N LYS A 47 -4.38 14.12 -20.91
CA LYS A 47 -4.56 15.55 -20.69
C LYS A 47 -5.90 15.86 -20.03
N GLY A 48 -6.97 15.24 -20.51
CA GLY A 48 -8.33 15.43 -20.00
C GLY A 48 -8.48 14.92 -18.57
N ASP A 49 -8.12 13.65 -18.34
CA ASP A 49 -8.36 12.97 -17.07
C ASP A 49 -7.46 13.49 -15.94
N LEU A 50 -6.27 13.99 -16.28
CA LEU A 50 -5.33 14.57 -15.31
C LEU A 50 -5.39 16.09 -15.25
N GLU A 51 -6.26 16.72 -16.05
CA GLU A 51 -6.43 18.17 -16.16
C GLU A 51 -5.11 18.92 -16.45
N LEU A 52 -4.27 18.33 -17.30
CA LEU A 52 -2.96 18.90 -17.65
C LEU A 52 -3.07 19.95 -18.76
N LEU A 53 -2.13 20.89 -18.76
CA LEU A 53 -1.90 21.74 -19.93
C LEU A 53 -1.39 20.89 -21.10
N GLU A 54 -1.72 21.29 -22.32
CA GLU A 54 -1.35 20.53 -23.51
C GLU A 54 0.17 20.36 -23.65
N GLU A 55 0.93 21.44 -23.52
CA GLU A 55 2.39 21.40 -23.59
C GLU A 55 2.99 20.50 -22.50
N THR A 56 2.44 20.53 -21.28
CA THR A 56 2.86 19.67 -20.17
C THR A 56 2.61 18.20 -20.47
N ALA A 57 1.42 17.84 -20.97
CA ALA A 57 1.08 16.46 -21.30
C ALA A 57 2.03 15.88 -22.35
N TYR A 58 2.28 16.62 -23.45
CA TYR A 58 3.23 16.19 -24.48
C TYR A 58 4.66 16.13 -23.96
N THR A 59 5.08 17.10 -23.15
CA THR A 59 6.42 17.12 -22.55
C THR A 59 6.66 15.89 -21.69
N TYR A 60 5.72 15.55 -20.81
CA TYR A 60 5.84 14.40 -19.92
C TYR A 60 5.75 13.07 -20.68
N VAL A 61 4.84 12.92 -21.63
CA VAL A 61 4.79 11.72 -22.49
C VAL A 61 6.12 11.55 -23.23
N ASN A 62 6.68 12.62 -23.80
CA ASN A 62 7.98 12.55 -24.48
C ASN A 62 9.11 12.16 -23.53
N ARG A 63 9.13 12.66 -22.28
CA ARG A 63 10.12 12.26 -21.27
C ARG A 63 10.05 10.77 -20.96
N LEU A 64 8.84 10.25 -20.75
CA LEU A 64 8.64 8.82 -20.48
C LEU A 64 9.01 7.93 -21.67
N VAL A 65 8.67 8.33 -22.91
CA VAL A 65 9.09 7.61 -24.13
C VAL A 65 10.60 7.60 -24.26
N ASN A 66 11.26 8.75 -24.08
CA ASN A 66 12.71 8.87 -24.24
C ASN A 66 13.53 8.07 -23.21
N ALA A 67 12.89 7.69 -22.10
CA ALA A 67 13.47 6.86 -21.07
C ALA A 67 13.02 5.38 -21.16
N ASP A 68 12.32 5.01 -22.23
CA ASP A 68 11.85 3.64 -22.50
C ASP A 68 11.00 3.05 -21.36
N VAL A 69 10.24 3.88 -20.64
CA VAL A 69 9.29 3.41 -19.59
C VAL A 69 7.83 3.42 -20.04
N ILE A 70 7.53 4.03 -21.19
CA ILE A 70 6.26 3.85 -21.89
C ILE A 70 6.55 3.53 -23.35
N GLU A 71 5.73 2.68 -23.97
CA GLU A 71 5.85 2.32 -25.38
C GLU A 71 4.63 2.76 -26.18
N VAL A 72 4.83 3.02 -27.48
CA VAL A 72 3.75 3.34 -28.41
C VAL A 72 3.15 2.04 -28.92
N THR A 73 1.90 1.73 -28.59
CA THR A 73 1.25 0.48 -29.03
C THR A 73 0.65 0.61 -30.43
N HIS A 74 0.25 1.83 -30.80
CA HIS A 74 -0.29 2.15 -32.12
C HIS A 74 0.44 3.36 -32.72
N ASP A 75 1.10 3.11 -33.84
CA ASP A 75 1.83 4.08 -34.66
C ASP A 75 0.92 4.94 -35.55
N LYS A 76 -0.36 4.57 -35.67
CA LYS A 76 -1.41 5.38 -36.31
C LYS A 76 -1.97 6.44 -35.35
N GLN A 77 -2.39 7.57 -35.90
CA GLN A 77 -3.02 8.63 -35.10
C GLN A 77 -4.47 8.29 -34.70
N PRO A 78 -4.90 8.64 -33.47
CA PRO A 78 -4.08 9.15 -32.37
C PRO A 78 -3.19 8.05 -31.76
N ARG A 79 -1.92 8.39 -31.47
CA ARG A 79 -0.97 7.44 -30.86
C ARG A 79 -1.43 7.05 -29.46
N ARG A 80 -1.27 5.77 -29.15
CA ARG A 80 -1.56 5.18 -27.84
C ARG A 80 -0.28 4.77 -27.14
N TYR A 81 -0.29 4.89 -25.82
CA TYR A 81 0.85 4.65 -24.96
C TYR A 81 0.47 3.69 -23.83
N VAL A 82 1.36 2.77 -23.51
CA VAL A 82 1.26 1.87 -22.36
C VAL A 82 2.50 2.00 -21.49
N ALA A 83 2.31 1.95 -20.17
CA ALA A 83 3.42 1.95 -19.22
C ALA A 83 4.08 0.58 -19.10
N LEU A 84 5.40 0.60 -19.14
CA LEU A 84 6.25 -0.54 -18.83
C LEU A 84 6.55 -0.54 -17.34
N LYS A 85 6.58 -1.73 -16.74
CA LYS A 85 6.79 -1.88 -15.30
C LYS A 85 8.21 -1.48 -14.93
N ILE A 86 8.35 -0.35 -14.25
CA ILE A 86 9.62 0.08 -13.64
C ILE A 86 9.99 -0.88 -12.51
N LYS A 87 11.25 -1.34 -12.52
CA LYS A 87 11.84 -2.13 -11.44
C LYS A 87 13.30 -1.73 -11.21
N LEU A 88 13.48 -0.63 -10.48
CA LEU A 88 14.81 -0.15 -10.07
C LEU A 88 15.10 -0.56 -8.63
N THR A 89 16.18 -1.32 -8.42
CA THR A 89 16.65 -1.67 -7.08
C THR A 89 17.93 -0.90 -6.76
N VAL A 90 17.87 -0.08 -5.70
CA VAL A 90 19.02 0.63 -5.14
C VAL A 90 19.64 -0.24 -4.05
N THR A 91 20.96 -0.40 -4.08
CA THR A 91 21.72 -1.11 -3.05
C THR A 91 22.63 -0.11 -2.34
N ALA A 92 22.55 -0.05 -1.01
CA ALA A 92 23.43 0.80 -0.21
C ALA A 92 24.90 0.38 -0.41
N ALA A 93 25.83 1.31 -0.22
CA ALA A 93 27.27 1.06 -0.44
C ALA A 93 27.83 -0.13 0.37
N ALA A 94 27.25 -0.41 1.54
CA ALA A 94 27.62 -1.54 2.39
C ALA A 94 27.03 -2.89 1.93
N GLY A 95 26.16 -2.91 0.91
CA GLY A 95 25.57 -4.11 0.31
C GLY A 95 24.49 -4.80 1.14
N ASP A 96 24.30 -4.41 2.39
CA ASP A 96 23.41 -4.99 3.39
C ASP A 96 21.95 -4.57 3.22
N ARG A 97 21.71 -3.40 2.62
CA ARG A 97 20.38 -2.83 2.43
C ARG A 97 20.07 -2.64 0.95
N LYS A 98 18.92 -3.19 0.53
CA LYS A 98 18.36 -3.04 -0.81
C LYS A 98 16.97 -2.46 -0.70
N TYR A 99 16.66 -1.50 -1.56
CA TYR A 99 15.32 -0.96 -1.70
C TYR A 99 14.91 -1.03 -3.17
N THR A 100 13.71 -1.54 -3.45
CA THR A 100 13.17 -1.59 -4.82
C THR A 100 12.08 -0.55 -4.94
N ILE A 101 12.25 0.38 -5.88
CA ILE A 101 11.24 1.38 -6.20
C ILE A 101 10.13 0.68 -6.97
N THR A 102 8.89 0.81 -6.48
CA THR A 102 7.72 0.11 -7.01
C THR A 102 6.75 1.09 -7.67
N PRO A 103 5.88 0.61 -8.57
CA PRO A 103 4.76 1.42 -9.09
C PRO A 103 3.88 2.01 -7.98
N ALA A 104 3.70 1.29 -6.85
CA ALA A 104 2.95 1.79 -5.70
C ALA A 104 3.59 3.04 -5.08
N LEU A 105 4.92 3.09 -4.95
CA LEU A 105 5.60 4.30 -4.46
C LEU A 105 5.44 5.46 -5.44
N ILE A 106 5.54 5.21 -6.74
CA ILE A 106 5.38 6.24 -7.77
C ILE A 106 3.93 6.78 -7.76
N ASP A 107 2.93 5.90 -7.62
CA ASP A 107 1.53 6.32 -7.48
C ASP A 107 1.30 7.15 -6.22
N ALA A 108 1.88 6.75 -5.09
CA ALA A 108 1.83 7.54 -3.86
C ALA A 108 2.44 8.94 -4.04
N VAL A 109 3.58 9.07 -4.73
CA VAL A 109 4.15 10.38 -5.08
C VAL A 109 3.20 11.18 -5.99
N GLY A 110 2.58 10.52 -6.98
CA GLY A 110 1.62 11.16 -7.88
C GLY A 110 0.38 11.71 -7.17
N ARG A 111 -0.10 11.00 -6.14
CA ARG A 111 -1.26 11.42 -5.35
C ARG A 111 -1.05 12.68 -4.53
N ARG A 112 0.19 13.16 -4.35
CA ARG A 112 0.45 14.51 -3.77
C ARG A 112 -0.28 15.64 -4.51
N GLN A 113 -0.65 15.45 -5.78
CA GLN A 113 -1.42 16.44 -6.54
C GLN A 113 -2.89 16.56 -6.12
N THR A 114 -3.43 15.55 -5.45
CA THR A 114 -4.86 15.43 -5.15
C THR A 114 -5.17 15.03 -3.71
N ASP A 115 -4.14 14.70 -2.92
CA ASP A 115 -4.24 14.27 -1.54
C ASP A 115 -3.32 15.12 -0.65
N ASP A 116 -3.94 16.01 0.12
CA ASP A 116 -3.25 16.97 0.98
C ASP A 116 -2.52 16.30 2.16
N ASP A 117 -3.00 15.16 2.64
CA ASP A 117 -2.36 14.42 3.73
C ASP A 117 -1.05 13.80 3.24
N ILE A 118 -1.06 13.18 2.04
CA ILE A 118 0.17 12.70 1.40
C ILE A 118 1.12 13.87 1.11
N ASN A 119 0.62 14.97 0.54
CA ASN A 119 1.47 16.11 0.22
C ASN A 119 2.14 16.70 1.47
N THR A 120 1.36 16.94 2.51
CA THR A 120 1.85 17.47 3.79
C THR A 120 2.84 16.53 4.46
N TYR A 121 2.62 15.21 4.38
CA TYR A 121 3.53 14.22 4.93
C TYR A 121 4.88 14.24 4.19
N VAL A 122 4.87 14.23 2.85
CA VAL A 122 6.09 14.27 2.03
C VAL A 122 6.86 15.57 2.24
N ASP A 123 6.18 16.71 2.37
CA ASP A 123 6.84 18.00 2.61
C ASP A 123 7.64 18.02 3.94
N ARG A 124 7.22 17.21 4.93
CA ARG A 124 7.88 17.10 6.24
C ARG A 124 8.90 15.97 6.32
N HIS A 125 8.61 14.84 5.66
CA HIS A 125 9.34 13.58 5.87
C HIS A 125 10.05 13.07 4.61
N GLY A 126 9.93 13.78 3.48
CA GLY A 126 10.51 13.37 2.21
C GLY A 126 9.85 12.13 1.60
N VAL A 127 10.39 11.73 0.45
CA VAL A 127 9.91 10.55 -0.30
C VAL A 127 10.40 9.25 0.34
N ASP A 128 11.53 9.28 1.04
CA ASP A 128 12.03 8.18 1.86
C ASP A 128 11.12 7.93 3.08
N GLY A 129 10.59 8.98 3.70
CA GLY A 129 9.51 8.89 4.69
C GLY A 129 8.26 8.25 4.08
N LEU A 130 7.84 8.70 2.89
CA LEU A 130 6.68 8.13 2.19
C LEU A 130 6.86 6.63 1.87
N ALA A 131 8.03 6.23 1.39
CA ALA A 131 8.39 4.85 1.15
C ALA A 131 8.27 3.98 2.42
N THR A 132 8.67 4.54 3.56
CA THR A 132 8.54 3.89 4.87
C THR A 132 7.08 3.80 5.30
N ALA A 133 6.31 4.88 5.18
CA ALA A 133 4.88 4.89 5.49
C ALA A 133 4.08 3.90 4.63
N LEU A 134 4.40 3.79 3.33
CA LEU A 134 3.78 2.80 2.43
C LEU A 134 4.08 1.37 2.90
N THR A 135 5.31 1.10 3.33
CA THR A 135 5.70 -0.21 3.89
C THR A 135 4.86 -0.54 5.13
N TYR A 136 4.69 0.42 6.05
CA TYR A 136 3.85 0.25 7.23
C TYR A 136 2.36 0.10 6.90
N THR A 137 1.87 0.78 5.86
CA THR A 137 0.48 0.65 5.42
C THR A 137 0.22 -0.77 4.94
N VAL A 138 1.09 -1.33 4.09
CA VAL A 138 0.99 -2.74 3.66
C VAL A 138 1.02 -3.70 4.86
N ALA A 139 1.95 -3.50 5.79
CA ALA A 139 2.05 -4.35 6.99
C ALA A 139 0.80 -4.24 7.88
N ARG A 140 0.22 -3.05 8.00
CA ARG A 140 -1.02 -2.82 8.76
C ARG A 140 -2.20 -3.55 8.13
N GLU A 141 -2.37 -3.41 6.82
CA GLU A 141 -3.48 -4.05 6.10
C GLU A 141 -3.38 -5.59 6.12
N ARG A 142 -2.17 -6.14 6.31
CA ARG A 142 -1.93 -7.57 6.54
C ARG A 142 -2.08 -8.00 8.01
N GLY A 143 -2.41 -7.09 8.91
CA GLY A 143 -2.51 -7.37 10.35
C GLY A 143 -1.17 -7.62 11.05
N GLU A 144 -0.04 -7.29 10.41
CA GLU A 144 1.31 -7.56 10.93
C GLU A 144 1.74 -6.54 12.00
N VAL A 145 1.20 -5.32 11.95
CA VAL A 145 1.55 -4.22 12.86
C VAL A 145 0.32 -3.47 13.36
N THR A 146 0.42 -2.90 14.57
CA THR A 146 -0.62 -2.06 15.15
C THR A 146 -0.26 -0.58 15.04
N HIS A 147 -1.29 0.27 14.96
CA HIS A 147 -1.15 1.73 14.80
C HIS A 147 -0.17 2.39 15.79
N ARG A 148 -0.15 1.95 17.06
CA ARG A 148 0.71 2.53 18.11
C ARG A 148 2.20 2.27 17.89
N LEU A 149 2.55 1.12 17.30
CA LEU A 149 3.94 0.81 16.96
C LEU A 149 4.41 1.67 15.79
N ILE A 150 3.55 1.86 14.78
CA ILE A 150 3.88 2.64 13.58
C ILE A 150 4.19 4.10 13.93
N ALA A 151 3.37 4.77 14.75
CA ALA A 151 3.61 6.17 15.10
C ALA A 151 4.96 6.38 15.81
N ARG A 152 5.32 5.45 16.71
CA ARG A 152 6.62 5.48 17.40
C ARG A 152 7.77 5.23 16.44
N ASP A 153 7.64 4.23 15.57
CA ASP A 153 8.72 3.83 14.67
C ASP A 153 8.93 4.85 13.54
N LEU A 154 7.90 5.61 13.16
CA LEU A 154 7.98 6.76 12.26
C LEU A 154 8.39 8.07 12.96
N ASP A 155 8.47 8.09 14.29
CA ASP A 155 8.73 9.28 15.12
C ASP A 155 7.78 10.46 14.80
N ILE A 156 6.48 10.17 14.69
CA ILE A 156 5.43 11.16 14.39
C ILE A 156 4.26 11.06 15.38
N SER A 157 3.40 12.08 15.38
CA SER A 157 2.19 12.04 16.20
C SER A 157 1.26 10.91 15.73
N PRO A 158 0.51 10.27 16.64
CA PRO A 158 -0.47 9.24 16.26
C PRO A 158 -1.48 9.72 15.22
N LEU A 159 -1.91 10.99 15.31
CA LEU A 159 -2.82 11.58 14.33
C LEU A 159 -2.16 11.67 12.94
N ALA A 160 -0.91 12.13 12.86
CA ALA A 160 -0.19 12.21 11.59
C ALA A 160 0.05 10.82 10.98
N ALA A 161 0.38 9.83 11.83
CA ALA A 161 0.47 8.44 11.39
C ALA A 161 -0.87 7.94 10.83
N GLU A 162 -1.98 8.21 11.51
CA GLU A 162 -3.29 7.75 11.05
C GLU A 162 -3.70 8.41 9.72
N SER A 163 -3.48 9.73 9.59
CA SER A 163 -3.75 10.47 8.36
C SER A 163 -2.99 9.89 7.17
N VAL A 164 -1.67 9.72 7.26
CA VAL A 164 -0.88 9.21 6.13
C VAL A 164 -1.22 7.76 5.79
N LEU A 165 -1.44 6.89 6.79
CA LEU A 165 -1.81 5.50 6.54
C LEU A 165 -3.16 5.40 5.83
N ARG A 166 -4.15 6.21 6.23
CA ARG A 166 -5.45 6.26 5.57
C ARG A 166 -5.34 6.79 4.14
N ALA A 167 -4.53 7.82 3.93
CA ALA A 167 -4.32 8.39 2.59
C ALA A 167 -3.59 7.42 1.65
N LEU A 168 -2.72 6.55 2.18
CA LEU A 168 -2.03 5.50 1.44
C LEU A 168 -2.86 4.23 1.24
N TRP A 169 -3.95 4.04 1.99
CA TRP A 169 -4.82 2.86 1.89
C TRP A 169 -5.26 2.55 0.44
N PRO A 170 -5.76 3.51 -0.37
CA PRO A 170 -6.17 3.21 -1.72
C PRO A 170 -5.00 3.02 -2.70
N VAL A 171 -3.76 3.35 -2.32
CA VAL A 171 -2.56 2.89 -3.06
C VAL A 171 -2.35 1.41 -2.76
N VAL A 172 -2.39 1.03 -1.48
CA VAL A 172 -2.14 -0.34 -1.06
C VAL A 172 -3.15 -1.31 -1.69
N HIS A 173 -4.45 -1.00 -1.61
CA HIS A 173 -5.49 -1.83 -2.23
C HIS A 173 -5.40 -1.91 -3.75
N GLN A 174 -4.77 -0.94 -4.42
CA GLN A 174 -4.60 -0.96 -5.86
C GLN A 174 -3.45 -1.88 -6.31
N TYR A 175 -2.36 -1.95 -5.54
CA TYR A 175 -1.12 -2.61 -5.97
C TYR A 175 -0.77 -3.88 -5.22
N PHE A 176 -1.42 -4.13 -4.08
CA PHE A 176 -1.16 -5.29 -3.24
C PHE A 176 -2.44 -6.10 -3.10
N ASP A 177 -2.29 -7.42 -3.18
CA ASP A 177 -3.35 -8.36 -2.87
C ASP A 177 -3.50 -8.41 -1.34
N ILE A 178 -4.34 -7.52 -0.84
CA ILE A 178 -4.78 -7.48 0.54
C ILE A 178 -6.14 -8.16 0.54
N GLU A 179 -6.21 -9.39 1.04
CA GLU A 179 -7.48 -9.98 1.43
C GLU A 179 -8.09 -9.05 2.46
N ASP A 180 -9.33 -8.58 2.25
CA ASP A 180 -10.03 -7.74 3.22
C ASP A 180 -10.02 -8.50 4.55
N ALA A 181 -9.12 -8.11 5.46
CA ALA A 181 -9.14 -8.52 6.84
C ALA A 181 -10.28 -7.82 7.59
N GLY A 182 -11.37 -7.50 6.88
CA GLY A 182 -12.68 -7.36 7.45
C GLY A 182 -13.26 -8.76 7.55
N GLY A 183 -13.10 -9.39 8.72
CA GLY A 183 -13.96 -10.51 9.09
C GLY A 183 -15.39 -10.11 8.74
N SER A 184 -16.02 -10.88 7.86
CA SER A 184 -17.38 -10.60 7.44
C SER A 184 -18.23 -10.47 8.71
N ILE A 185 -19.21 -9.56 8.72
CA ILE A 185 -20.22 -9.56 9.79
C ILE A 185 -20.84 -10.97 9.92
N ALA A 186 -20.86 -11.75 8.84
CA ALA A 186 -21.26 -13.15 8.84
C ALA A 186 -20.36 -14.08 9.70
N ASP A 187 -19.07 -13.77 9.85
CA ASP A 187 -18.15 -14.55 10.70
C ASP A 187 -18.30 -14.19 12.19
N ILE A 188 -18.70 -12.94 12.49
CA ILE A 188 -19.02 -12.50 13.87
C ILE A 188 -20.38 -13.07 14.31
N GLU A 189 -21.37 -13.12 13.41
CA GLU A 189 -22.67 -13.76 13.69
C GLU A 189 -22.53 -15.27 13.94
N ALA A 190 -21.57 -15.94 13.31
CA ALA A 190 -21.28 -17.35 13.56
C ALA A 190 -20.72 -17.64 14.97
N LEU A 191 -20.10 -16.64 15.62
CA LEU A 191 -19.62 -16.74 17.01
C LEU A 191 -20.70 -16.35 18.03
N GLY A 192 -21.69 -15.55 17.64
CA GLY A 192 -22.84 -15.18 18.50
C GLY A 192 -23.99 -16.19 18.48
N ALA A 193 -24.10 -17.01 17.44
CA ALA A 193 -25.18 -18.00 17.30
C ALA A 193 -24.94 -19.32 18.08
N ALA A 194 -23.77 -19.50 18.71
CA ALA A 194 -23.47 -20.68 19.51
C ALA A 194 -23.83 -20.55 21.00
N GLU A 195 -24.22 -19.36 21.49
CA GLU A 195 -24.59 -19.17 22.90
C GLU A 195 -26.10 -19.32 23.19
N ASP A 196 -26.96 -19.43 22.17
CA ASP A 196 -28.42 -19.48 22.38
C ASP A 196 -29.02 -20.91 22.30
N SER A 197 -28.19 -21.93 22.54
CA SER A 197 -28.66 -23.30 22.81
C SER A 197 -28.02 -23.88 24.06
N VAL A 198 -28.02 -23.10 25.15
CA VAL A 198 -27.95 -23.72 26.48
C VAL A 198 -29.32 -24.29 26.78
N ASP A 199 -29.45 -25.59 26.53
CA ASP A 199 -30.56 -26.41 27.00
C ASP A 199 -30.63 -26.28 28.54
N LEU A 200 -31.65 -25.56 29.03
CA LEU A 200 -31.87 -25.26 30.45
C LEU A 200 -32.40 -26.46 31.25
N ALA A 201 -31.95 -27.67 30.92
CA ALA A 201 -32.52 -28.90 31.44
C ALA A 201 -31.50 -29.95 31.89
N GLU A 202 -30.29 -29.60 32.36
CA GLU A 202 -29.47 -30.61 33.06
C GLU A 202 -28.30 -30.09 33.93
N PHE A 203 -28.50 -29.12 34.83
CA PHE A 203 -27.48 -28.85 35.87
C PHE A 203 -28.10 -28.41 37.20
N HIS A 204 -28.76 -29.36 37.88
CA HIS A 204 -29.10 -29.23 39.30
C HIS A 204 -28.65 -30.46 40.09
N GLU A 205 -27.39 -30.89 39.94
CA GLU A 205 -26.80 -31.83 40.89
C GLU A 205 -25.26 -31.78 40.96
N SER A 206 -24.71 -30.65 41.43
CA SER A 206 -23.33 -30.64 41.94
C SER A 206 -23.05 -29.52 42.95
N THR A 207 -23.93 -29.38 43.94
CA THR A 207 -23.63 -28.67 45.20
C THR A 207 -24.35 -29.32 46.38
N ARG A 208 -24.22 -30.63 46.58
CA ARG A 208 -24.61 -31.25 47.87
C ARG A 208 -23.91 -32.57 48.22
N THR A 209 -22.57 -32.60 48.16
CA THR A 209 -21.79 -33.64 48.84
C THR A 209 -20.66 -33.00 49.65
N ALA A 210 -21.06 -32.14 50.60
CA ALA A 210 -20.20 -31.68 51.68
C ALA A 210 -21.05 -31.27 52.90
N ASN A 211 -22.11 -32.03 53.23
CA ASN A 211 -22.75 -31.96 54.55
C ASN A 211 -23.75 -33.10 54.77
N ASN A 212 -23.29 -34.35 54.92
CA ASN A 212 -24.01 -35.39 55.69
C ASN A 212 -23.18 -36.67 55.92
N ARG A 213 -22.04 -36.51 56.58
CA ARG A 213 -21.43 -37.61 57.34
C ARG A 213 -21.19 -37.03 58.73
N PHE A 214 -21.74 -37.66 59.75
CA PHE A 214 -21.86 -37.22 61.16
C PHE A 214 -23.18 -36.53 61.52
N GLY A 215 -24.27 -37.29 61.42
CA GLY A 215 -25.39 -37.20 62.36
C GLY A 215 -25.20 -38.25 63.46
N VAL A 216 -25.13 -37.76 64.69
CA VAL A 216 -25.32 -38.43 65.99
C VAL A 216 -26.76 -38.97 66.02
N GLU A 217 -27.04 -40.19 66.45
CA GLU A 217 -27.50 -40.65 67.79
C GLU A 217 -27.72 -42.18 67.63
N ASP A 218 -27.36 -43.07 68.57
CA ASP A 218 -28.09 -43.31 69.81
C ASP A 218 -27.24 -44.07 70.84
N ILE A 219 -27.51 -43.72 72.10
CA ILE A 219 -27.16 -44.43 73.33
C ILE A 219 -28.34 -45.36 73.65
N ASP A 220 -28.07 -46.63 73.98
CA ASP A 220 -28.69 -47.42 75.08
C ASP A 220 -28.49 -48.94 74.84
N ASP A 221 -27.54 -49.55 75.57
CA ASP A 221 -27.73 -50.50 76.69
C ASP A 221 -26.37 -51.14 77.09
#